data_AF-A6F3I9-F1
#
_entry.id   AF-A6F3I9-F1
#
_cell.length_a   1.000
_cell.length_b   1.000
_cell.length_c   1.000
_cell.angle_alpha   90.00
_cell.angle_beta   90.00
_cell.angle_gamma   90.00
#
_symmetry.space_group_name_H-M   'P 1'
#
loop_
_entity.id
_entity.type
_entity.pdbx_description
1 polymer ?
#
loop_
_entity_poly.entity_id
_entity_poly.type
_entity_poly.pdbx_seq_one_letter_code
_entity_poly.pdbx_strand_id
1 'polypeptide(L)'
;MTTFDWQGCFAPLLDDLDSRGLERWRKQLQQQLQKRFDDNPHGDIARWKRALDTLPHIDDVNANLNQSAIALNTGQTLSAQDRANLEDGLRGLMPWRKGPFEFFGTYIDTEWRSDWKWDRVAPYLSDLSGRQILDVGCGSGYHCWRMLGEGAGRVIGIDPGLLFLFQFLSVKQYVGPEQRIDLLPVRAEDLPPKLEAFDTTFSMGVLYHRRSPLDHLLELKDTLRPGGELVLETLIADGPEGYSLMPEDRYGRMRNVWFLPSCDTLLRWLDRTGFRNARVVDVTETTTEEQRSTDWMQFQSLQDFLDPDDPTKTVEGYPGPKRATVIADKP
;
A
#
# COMPACT_ATOMS: atom_id res chain seq x y z
N MET A 1 -18.66 5.51 24.31
CA MET A 1 -17.48 5.35 23.43
C MET A 1 -18.00 5.05 22.05
N THR A 2 -17.78 5.93 21.08
CA THR A 2 -18.19 5.69 19.69
C THR A 2 -17.28 4.62 19.09
N THR A 3 -17.77 3.38 19.07
CA THR A 3 -17.13 2.26 18.39
C THR A 3 -17.08 2.53 16.89
N PHE A 4 -16.04 2.06 16.21
CA PHE A 4 -15.96 2.10 14.74
C PHE A 4 -16.97 1.08 14.18
N ASP A 5 -17.93 1.54 13.38
CA ASP A 5 -18.92 0.69 12.72
C ASP A 5 -18.30 -0.01 11.51
N TRP A 6 -17.54 -1.07 11.78
CA TRP A 6 -16.89 -1.85 10.74
C TRP A 6 -17.91 -2.63 9.90
N GLN A 7 -19.04 -3.02 10.49
CA GLN A 7 -20.10 -3.74 9.79
C GLN A 7 -20.68 -2.88 8.67
N GLY A 8 -21.06 -1.63 8.97
CA GLY A 8 -21.52 -0.68 7.98
C GLY A 8 -20.44 -0.34 6.94
N CYS A 9 -19.20 -0.13 7.40
CA CYS A 9 -18.07 0.21 6.53
C CYS A 9 -17.78 -0.87 5.47
N PHE A 10 -17.84 -2.15 5.84
CA PHE A 10 -17.46 -3.27 4.97
C PHE A 10 -18.64 -4.02 4.36
N ALA A 11 -19.89 -3.70 4.70
CA ALA A 11 -21.07 -4.38 4.15
C ALA A 11 -21.09 -4.40 2.61
N PRO A 12 -20.84 -3.28 1.88
CA PRO A 12 -20.85 -3.30 0.42
C PRO A 12 -19.82 -4.26 -0.19
N LEU A 13 -18.64 -4.38 0.43
CA LEU A 13 -17.62 -5.33 -0.01
C LEU A 13 -18.05 -6.77 0.28
N LEU A 14 -18.58 -7.05 1.48
CA LEU A 14 -19.01 -8.40 1.84
C LEU A 14 -20.12 -8.90 0.90
N ASP A 15 -21.04 -8.02 0.51
CA ASP A 15 -22.09 -8.31 -0.47
C ASP A 15 -21.51 -8.52 -1.88
N ASP A 16 -20.50 -7.73 -2.30
CA ASP A 16 -19.78 -7.92 -3.56
C ASP A 16 -19.09 -9.29 -3.62
N LEU A 17 -18.41 -9.69 -2.55
CA LEU A 17 -17.75 -11.00 -2.47
C LEU A 17 -18.74 -12.15 -2.60
N ASP A 18 -19.90 -12.07 -1.95
CA ASP A 18 -20.96 -13.07 -2.09
C ASP A 18 -21.49 -13.12 -3.54
N SER A 19 -21.74 -11.96 -4.17
CA SER A 19 -22.23 -11.89 -5.55
C SER A 19 -21.26 -12.49 -6.59
N ARG A 20 -19.98 -12.59 -6.23
CA ARG A 20 -18.90 -13.13 -7.07
C ARG A 20 -18.57 -14.61 -6.79
N GLY A 21 -19.31 -15.27 -5.89
CA GLY A 21 -19.02 -16.65 -5.51
C GLY A 21 -17.73 -16.79 -4.68
N LEU A 22 -17.37 -15.75 -3.91
CA LEU A 22 -16.20 -15.74 -3.01
C LEU A 22 -16.63 -15.94 -1.54
N GLU A 23 -17.65 -16.77 -1.29
CA GLU A 23 -18.28 -16.93 0.03
C GLU A 23 -17.30 -17.47 1.08
N ARG A 24 -16.33 -18.28 0.67
CA ARG A 24 -15.25 -18.75 1.56
C ARG A 24 -14.42 -17.57 2.07
N TRP A 25 -14.02 -16.68 1.17
CA TRP A 25 -13.25 -15.51 1.54
C TRP A 25 -14.09 -14.56 2.39
N ARG A 26 -15.34 -14.29 1.99
CA ARG A 26 -16.28 -13.45 2.73
C ARG A 26 -16.45 -13.91 4.18
N LYS A 27 -16.68 -15.21 4.43
CA LYS A 27 -16.82 -15.77 5.78
C LYS A 27 -15.55 -15.60 6.61
N GLN A 28 -14.39 -15.88 6.02
CA GLN A 28 -13.10 -15.72 6.67
C GLN A 28 -12.82 -14.24 7.01
N LEU A 29 -13.09 -13.33 6.07
CA LEU A 29 -12.92 -11.90 6.26
C LEU A 29 -13.84 -11.37 7.36
N GLN A 30 -15.10 -11.78 7.40
CA GLN A 30 -16.03 -11.37 8.47
C GLN A 30 -15.52 -11.77 9.86
N GLN A 31 -14.98 -12.99 10.01
CA GLN A 31 -14.38 -13.45 11.27
C GLN A 31 -13.12 -12.65 11.63
N GLN A 32 -12.30 -12.31 10.63
CA GLN A 32 -11.10 -11.50 10.82
C GLN A 32 -11.45 -10.08 11.29
N LEU A 33 -12.46 -9.45 10.68
CA LEU A 33 -12.93 -8.12 11.04
C LEU A 33 -13.54 -8.12 12.45
N GLN A 34 -14.39 -9.09 12.78
CA GLN A 34 -14.94 -9.25 14.12
C GLN A 34 -13.83 -9.39 15.17
N LYS A 35 -12.85 -10.26 14.93
CA LYS A 35 -11.70 -10.41 15.84
C LYS A 35 -10.90 -9.11 15.99
N ARG A 36 -10.77 -8.33 14.92
CA ARG A 36 -9.95 -7.12 14.87
C ARG A 36 -10.60 -5.93 15.55
N PHE A 37 -11.92 -5.79 15.46
CA PHE A 37 -12.65 -4.61 15.94
C PHE A 37 -13.48 -4.88 17.21
N ASP A 38 -13.93 -6.11 17.44
CA ASP A 38 -14.78 -6.45 18.57
C ASP A 38 -13.98 -7.18 19.67
N ASP A 39 -13.22 -8.23 19.31
CA ASP A 39 -12.54 -9.08 20.30
C ASP A 39 -11.21 -8.49 20.79
N ASN A 40 -10.44 -7.84 19.89
CA ASN A 40 -9.13 -7.29 20.19
C ASN A 40 -8.92 -5.91 19.52
N PRO A 41 -9.73 -4.90 19.90
CA PRO A 41 -9.62 -3.57 19.33
C PRO A 41 -8.27 -2.94 19.68
N HIS A 42 -7.66 -2.32 18.67
CA HIS A 42 -6.43 -1.55 18.88
C HIS A 42 -6.70 -0.30 19.73
N GLY A 43 -5.81 -0.02 20.69
CA GLY A 43 -5.99 1.05 21.68
C GLY A 43 -6.19 2.45 21.08
N ASP A 44 -5.61 2.70 19.91
CA ASP A 44 -5.71 4.01 19.22
C ASP A 44 -6.92 4.17 18.30
N ILE A 45 -7.80 3.17 18.15
CA ILE A 45 -8.98 3.28 17.26
C ILE A 45 -9.81 4.52 17.59
N ALA A 46 -10.03 4.79 18.88
CA ALA A 46 -10.82 5.96 19.30
C ALA A 46 -10.16 7.29 18.90
N ARG A 47 -8.82 7.35 18.86
CA ARG A 47 -8.08 8.55 18.42
C ARG A 47 -8.24 8.75 16.92
N TRP A 48 -8.01 7.70 16.12
CA TRP A 48 -8.09 7.80 14.66
C TRP A 48 -9.52 8.02 14.17
N LYS A 49 -10.50 7.38 14.81
CA LYS A 49 -11.91 7.65 14.52
C LYS A 49 -12.26 9.10 14.84
N ARG A 50 -11.81 9.65 15.97
CA ARG A 50 -12.03 11.06 16.29
C ARG A 50 -11.42 11.97 15.23
N ALA A 51 -10.20 11.68 14.77
CA ALA A 51 -9.55 12.44 13.71
C ALA A 51 -10.37 12.41 12.41
N LEU A 52 -10.91 11.24 12.03
CA LEU A 52 -11.81 11.09 10.89
C LEU A 52 -13.12 11.88 11.09
N ASP A 53 -13.75 11.77 12.27
CA ASP A 53 -14.98 12.48 12.62
C ASP A 53 -14.79 14.02 12.71
N THR A 54 -13.56 14.50 12.89
CA THR A 54 -13.23 15.93 12.89
C THR A 54 -13.21 16.52 11.47
N LEU A 55 -13.01 15.69 10.44
CA LEU A 55 -12.96 16.18 9.06
C LEU A 55 -14.31 16.79 8.66
N PRO A 56 -14.32 17.97 8.02
CA PRO A 56 -15.56 18.69 7.71
C PRO A 56 -16.37 17.96 6.65
N HIS A 57 -17.70 18.08 6.74
CA HIS A 57 -18.57 17.72 5.64
C HIS A 57 -18.43 18.74 4.51
N ILE A 58 -18.19 18.27 3.29
CA ILE A 58 -18.02 19.11 2.10
C ILE A 58 -18.86 18.51 0.99
N ASP A 59 -19.75 19.32 0.41
CA ASP A 59 -20.58 18.92 -0.72
C ASP A 59 -19.85 19.11 -2.07
N ASP A 60 -20.36 18.45 -3.12
CA ASP A 60 -19.89 18.58 -4.50
C ASP A 60 -18.39 18.33 -4.68
N VAL A 61 -17.86 17.30 -4.01
CA VAL A 61 -16.45 16.91 -4.12
C VAL A 61 -16.15 16.30 -5.49
N ASN A 62 -15.13 16.82 -6.15
CA ASN A 62 -14.53 16.24 -7.34
C ASN A 62 -13.18 15.60 -6.99
N ALA A 63 -13.08 14.28 -7.17
CA ALA A 63 -11.84 13.55 -6.95
C ALA A 63 -11.05 13.39 -8.26
N ASN A 64 -9.80 13.84 -8.26
CA ASN A 64 -8.83 13.56 -9.31
C ASN A 64 -7.80 12.54 -8.80
N LEU A 65 -7.89 11.32 -9.34
CA LEU A 65 -7.14 10.16 -8.88
C LEU A 65 -5.98 9.77 -9.82
N ASN A 66 -5.91 10.35 -11.02
CA ASN A 66 -4.97 9.93 -12.07
C ASN A 66 -3.83 10.95 -12.29
N GLN A 67 -3.40 11.59 -11.21
CA GLN A 67 -2.28 12.54 -11.19
C GLN A 67 -1.36 12.25 -9.99
N SER A 68 -0.28 13.03 -9.84
CA SER A 68 0.72 12.84 -8.77
C SER A 68 0.08 12.82 -7.37
N ALA A 69 -0.65 13.87 -6.98
CA ALA A 69 -1.40 13.87 -5.73
C ALA A 69 -2.82 13.34 -5.94
N ILE A 70 -3.27 12.43 -5.06
CA ILE A 70 -4.69 12.10 -4.99
C ILE A 70 -5.41 13.34 -4.45
N ALA A 71 -6.15 14.02 -5.32
CA ALA A 71 -6.69 15.35 -5.04
C ALA A 71 -8.21 15.33 -4.90
N LEU A 72 -8.70 15.93 -3.82
CA LEU A 72 -10.11 16.18 -3.57
C LEU A 72 -10.35 17.68 -3.68
N ASN A 73 -11.18 18.07 -4.63
CA ASN A 73 -11.46 19.47 -4.96
C ASN A 73 -12.93 19.78 -4.70
N THR A 74 -13.23 21.04 -4.39
CA THR A 74 -14.60 21.55 -4.33
C THR A 74 -14.62 22.97 -4.91
N GLY A 75 -15.75 23.34 -5.52
CA GLY A 75 -15.99 24.73 -5.92
C GLY A 75 -16.34 25.65 -4.75
N GLN A 76 -16.53 25.08 -3.55
CA GLN A 76 -16.95 25.80 -2.36
C GLN A 76 -15.76 26.46 -1.65
N THR A 77 -15.98 27.67 -1.14
CA THR A 77 -15.02 28.31 -0.24
C THR A 77 -15.21 27.76 1.17
N LEU A 78 -14.24 27.00 1.67
CA LEU A 78 -14.27 26.48 3.04
C LEU A 78 -14.32 27.64 4.06
N SER A 79 -15.06 27.46 5.15
CA SER A 79 -15.01 28.41 6.27
C SER A 79 -13.66 28.33 6.99
N ALA A 80 -13.35 29.31 7.85
CA ALA A 80 -12.14 29.22 8.68
C ALA A 80 -12.17 28.02 9.64
N GLN A 81 -13.37 27.67 10.13
CA GLN A 81 -13.56 26.51 11.00
C GLN A 81 -13.36 25.20 10.24
N ASP A 82 -13.90 25.08 9.01
CA ASP A 82 -13.74 23.86 8.22
C ASP A 82 -12.29 23.64 7.81
N ARG A 83 -11.55 24.70 7.46
CA ARG A 83 -10.11 24.61 7.22
C ARG A 83 -9.34 24.13 8.45
N ALA A 84 -9.67 24.65 9.63
CA ALA A 84 -9.04 24.23 10.88
C ALA A 84 -9.36 22.76 11.21
N ASN A 85 -10.64 22.37 11.08
CA ASN A 85 -11.10 21.00 11.28
C ASN A 85 -10.45 20.02 10.29
N LEU A 86 -10.30 20.42 9.02
CA LEU A 86 -9.63 19.63 7.99
C LEU A 86 -8.18 19.36 8.38
N GLU A 87 -7.44 20.42 8.73
CA GLU A 87 -6.05 20.33 9.16
C GLU A 87 -5.90 19.45 10.41
N ASP A 88 -6.69 19.70 11.45
CA ASP A 88 -6.65 18.96 12.71
C ASP A 88 -6.98 17.47 12.52
N GLY A 89 -8.00 17.17 11.70
CA GLY A 89 -8.38 15.79 11.38
C GLY A 89 -7.27 15.06 10.61
N LEU A 90 -6.70 15.69 9.58
CA LEU A 90 -5.62 15.09 8.79
C LEU A 90 -4.34 14.89 9.63
N ARG A 91 -3.99 15.85 10.50
CA ARG A 91 -2.84 15.71 11.42
C ARG A 91 -3.07 14.65 12.50
N GLY A 92 -4.32 14.45 12.92
CA GLY A 92 -4.71 13.35 13.80
C GLY A 92 -4.44 11.94 13.22
N LEU A 93 -4.17 11.87 11.91
CA LEU A 93 -3.81 10.65 11.16
C LEU A 93 -2.31 10.60 10.80
N MET A 94 -1.46 11.46 11.35
CA MET A 94 0.00 11.32 11.21
C MET A 94 0.51 10.06 11.93
N PRO A 95 1.63 9.47 11.48
CA PRO A 95 2.46 9.88 10.33
C PRO A 95 1.89 9.47 8.96
N TRP A 96 2.00 10.35 7.98
CA TRP A 96 1.67 10.05 6.58
C TRP A 96 2.91 9.62 5.79
N ARG A 97 2.97 8.34 5.42
CA ARG A 97 4.15 7.76 4.75
C ARG A 97 4.04 7.68 3.23
N LYS A 98 2.92 7.19 2.69
CA LYS A 98 2.70 7.00 1.24
C LYS A 98 1.71 8.05 0.73
N GLY A 99 2.00 8.66 -0.41
CA GLY A 99 1.31 9.83 -0.97
C GLY A 99 2.08 10.45 -2.13
N PRO A 100 1.80 11.69 -2.55
CA PRO A 100 1.08 12.73 -1.80
C PRO A 100 -0.46 12.69 -1.93
N PHE A 101 -1.13 13.46 -1.09
CA PHE A 101 -2.57 13.74 -1.16
C PHE A 101 -2.82 15.24 -1.12
N GLU A 102 -3.94 15.68 -1.69
CA GLU A 102 -4.39 17.07 -1.61
C GLU A 102 -5.87 17.13 -1.25
N PHE A 103 -6.20 17.73 -0.11
CA PHE A 103 -7.56 17.85 0.38
C PHE A 103 -7.95 19.32 0.35
N PHE A 104 -8.76 19.74 -0.61
CA PHE A 104 -9.37 21.07 -0.65
C PHE A 104 -8.36 22.23 -0.45
N GLY A 105 -7.16 22.09 -1.03
CA GLY A 105 -6.04 23.02 -0.93
C GLY A 105 -5.02 22.72 0.19
N THR A 106 -5.30 21.76 1.09
CA THR A 106 -4.32 21.25 2.05
C THR A 106 -3.50 20.13 1.41
N TYR A 107 -2.23 20.42 1.13
CA TYR A 107 -1.28 19.46 0.55
C TYR A 107 -0.58 18.64 1.63
N ILE A 108 -0.78 17.31 1.59
CA ILE A 108 -0.12 16.35 2.46
C ILE A 108 1.15 15.85 1.76
N ASP A 109 2.25 16.55 2.00
CA ASP A 109 3.58 16.10 1.58
C ASP A 109 4.02 14.91 2.45
N THR A 110 3.78 13.69 1.99
CA THR A 110 4.08 12.46 2.72
C THR A 110 5.57 12.13 2.71
N GLU A 111 6.02 11.24 3.59
CA GLU A 111 7.43 10.81 3.62
C GLU A 111 7.97 10.39 2.24
N TRP A 112 7.20 9.57 1.55
CA TRP A 112 7.52 9.03 0.23
C TRP A 112 6.85 9.81 -0.89
N ARG A 113 7.62 10.12 -1.94
CA ARG A 113 7.12 10.45 -3.28
C ARG A 113 6.65 9.18 -3.98
N SER A 114 5.49 8.68 -3.55
CA SER A 114 4.93 7.42 -4.05
C SER A 114 4.42 7.56 -5.49
N ASP A 115 4.17 8.80 -5.91
CA ASP A 115 3.92 9.21 -7.28
C ASP A 115 5.10 8.89 -8.20
N TRP A 116 6.35 9.15 -7.77
CA TRP A 116 7.53 8.86 -8.60
C TRP A 116 7.66 7.36 -8.89
N LYS A 117 7.42 6.51 -7.88
CA LYS A 117 7.38 5.07 -8.08
C LYS A 117 6.28 4.70 -9.08
N TRP A 118 5.09 5.27 -8.93
CA TRP A 118 4.01 4.99 -9.85
C TRP A 118 4.39 5.34 -11.29
N ASP A 119 4.98 6.51 -11.52
CA ASP A 119 5.36 6.97 -12.85
C ASP A 119 6.45 6.08 -13.49
N ARG A 120 7.33 5.48 -12.67
CA ARG A 120 8.31 4.47 -13.14
C ARG A 120 7.66 3.13 -13.50
N VAL A 121 6.59 2.74 -12.82
CA VAL A 121 5.98 1.41 -12.97
C VAL A 121 4.84 1.38 -13.98
N ALA A 122 3.97 2.41 -13.98
CA ALA A 122 2.76 2.47 -14.78
C ALA A 122 2.95 2.19 -16.28
N PRO A 123 4.03 2.66 -16.96
CA PRO A 123 4.25 2.38 -18.38
C PRO A 123 4.44 0.89 -18.73
N TYR A 124 4.73 0.05 -17.74
CA TYR A 124 4.99 -1.38 -17.94
C TYR A 124 3.83 -2.28 -17.56
N LEU A 125 2.79 -1.72 -16.93
CA LEU A 125 1.60 -2.43 -16.51
C LEU A 125 0.77 -2.82 -17.72
N SER A 126 0.07 -3.94 -17.61
CA SER A 126 -1.08 -4.18 -18.48
C SER A 126 -2.16 -3.11 -18.26
N ASP A 127 -3.00 -2.86 -19.27
CA ASP A 127 -4.15 -1.95 -19.14
C ASP A 127 -5.01 -2.32 -17.92
N LEU A 128 -5.15 -1.38 -16.99
CA LEU A 128 -5.86 -1.56 -15.73
C LEU A 128 -7.37 -1.43 -15.86
N SER A 129 -7.87 -0.97 -17.02
CA SER A 129 -9.29 -0.77 -17.29
C SER A 129 -10.12 -2.02 -16.99
N GLY A 130 -11.05 -1.91 -16.04
CA GLY A 130 -11.95 -3.00 -15.64
C GLY A 130 -11.32 -4.11 -14.80
N ARG A 131 -10.00 -4.07 -14.53
CA ARG A 131 -9.31 -5.11 -13.78
C ARG A 131 -9.75 -5.21 -12.32
N GLN A 132 -9.70 -6.43 -11.80
CA GLN A 132 -9.79 -6.75 -10.39
C GLN A 132 -8.37 -6.76 -9.80
N ILE A 133 -8.07 -5.82 -8.91
CA ILE A 133 -6.70 -5.60 -8.44
C ILE A 133 -6.60 -5.83 -6.92
N LEU A 134 -5.54 -6.53 -6.52
CA LEU A 134 -5.10 -6.64 -5.13
C LEU A 134 -3.81 -5.83 -4.93
N ASP A 135 -3.72 -5.02 -3.89
CA ASP A 135 -2.48 -4.36 -3.46
C ASP A 135 -2.07 -4.83 -2.05
N VAL A 136 -0.98 -5.61 -1.99
CA VAL A 136 -0.47 -6.23 -0.77
C VAL A 136 0.53 -5.32 -0.09
N GLY A 137 0.22 -4.92 1.15
CA GLY A 137 1.01 -3.95 1.90
C GLY A 137 0.79 -2.52 1.41
N CYS A 138 -0.47 -2.19 1.10
CA CYS A 138 -0.84 -0.96 0.41
C CYS A 138 -0.59 0.35 1.20
N GLY A 139 -0.23 0.26 2.49
CA GLY A 139 -0.08 1.44 3.34
C GLY A 139 -1.36 2.28 3.34
N SER A 140 -1.24 3.61 3.19
CA SER A 140 -2.39 4.54 3.13
C SER A 140 -3.37 4.31 1.97
N GLY A 141 -3.06 3.38 1.05
CA GLY A 141 -3.86 3.10 -0.13
C GLY A 141 -3.64 4.07 -1.29
N TYR A 142 -2.58 4.89 -1.25
CA TYR A 142 -2.24 5.83 -2.34
C TYR A 142 -2.25 5.14 -3.72
N HIS A 143 -1.55 4.01 -3.86
CA HIS A 143 -1.50 3.28 -5.12
C HIS A 143 -2.83 2.62 -5.47
N CYS A 144 -3.65 2.22 -4.49
CA CYS A 144 -5.01 1.76 -4.73
C CYS A 144 -5.86 2.85 -5.42
N TRP A 145 -5.75 4.11 -4.96
CA TRP A 145 -6.45 5.24 -5.58
C TRP A 145 -5.93 5.53 -7.00
N ARG A 146 -4.62 5.46 -7.24
CA ARG A 146 -4.05 5.60 -8.60
C ARG A 146 -4.61 4.53 -9.53
N MET A 147 -4.65 3.27 -9.10
CA MET A 147 -5.22 2.16 -9.87
C MET A 147 -6.69 2.38 -10.21
N LEU A 148 -7.49 2.86 -9.24
CA LEU A 148 -8.89 3.24 -9.51
C LEU A 148 -8.97 4.39 -10.53
N GLY A 149 -8.08 5.37 -10.44
CA GLY A 149 -7.96 6.48 -11.39
C GLY A 149 -7.59 6.05 -12.83
N GLU A 150 -6.85 4.95 -12.98
CA GLU A 150 -6.57 4.31 -14.29
C GLU A 150 -7.74 3.44 -14.81
N GLY A 151 -8.89 3.45 -14.13
CA GLY A 151 -10.09 2.75 -14.58
C GLY A 151 -10.22 1.31 -14.10
N ALA A 152 -9.50 0.89 -13.06
CA ALA A 152 -9.70 -0.41 -12.44
C ALA A 152 -11.16 -0.65 -12.06
N GLY A 153 -11.66 -1.86 -12.33
CA GLY A 153 -13.06 -2.22 -12.05
C GLY A 153 -13.34 -2.45 -10.57
N ARG A 154 -12.31 -2.88 -9.82
CA ARG A 154 -12.29 -2.94 -8.36
C ARG A 154 -10.86 -3.02 -7.86
N VAL A 155 -10.57 -2.35 -6.75
CA VAL A 155 -9.27 -2.39 -6.09
C VAL A 155 -9.44 -2.78 -4.63
N ILE A 156 -8.72 -3.80 -4.18
CA ILE A 156 -8.68 -4.20 -2.77
C ILE A 156 -7.25 -4.06 -2.29
N GLY A 157 -7.00 -3.15 -1.35
CA GLY A 157 -5.75 -3.05 -0.61
C GLY A 157 -5.80 -3.91 0.65
N ILE A 158 -4.69 -4.53 1.03
CA ILE A 158 -4.55 -5.18 2.33
C ILE A 158 -3.33 -4.63 3.08
N ASP A 159 -3.52 -4.29 4.35
CA ASP A 159 -2.44 -3.92 5.27
C ASP A 159 -2.91 -4.08 6.72
N PRO A 160 -2.18 -4.78 7.61
CA PRO A 160 -2.61 -4.95 8.99
C PRO A 160 -2.61 -3.65 9.82
N GLY A 161 -1.94 -2.58 9.37
CA GLY A 161 -1.83 -1.30 10.06
C GLY A 161 -3.15 -0.54 10.08
N LEU A 162 -3.83 -0.50 11.24
CA LEU A 162 -5.12 0.18 11.35
C LEU A 162 -5.06 1.69 11.14
N LEU A 163 -3.93 2.36 11.42
CA LEU A 163 -3.74 3.76 11.06
C LEU A 163 -3.99 3.98 9.56
N PHE A 164 -3.47 3.09 8.73
CA PHE A 164 -3.58 3.20 7.28
C PHE A 164 -5.02 3.01 6.78
N LEU A 165 -5.80 2.17 7.45
CA LEU A 165 -7.24 2.09 7.20
C LEU A 165 -7.91 3.45 7.42
N PHE A 166 -7.62 4.15 8.53
CA PHE A 166 -8.21 5.46 8.79
C PHE A 166 -7.72 6.55 7.82
N GLN A 167 -6.45 6.50 7.38
CA GLN A 167 -5.94 7.35 6.30
C GLN A 167 -6.65 7.09 4.97
N PHE A 168 -6.88 5.82 4.63
CA PHE A 168 -7.64 5.46 3.44
C PHE A 168 -9.10 5.94 3.52
N LEU A 169 -9.74 5.76 4.67
CA LEU A 169 -11.12 6.18 4.90
C LEU A 169 -11.28 7.70 4.88
N SER A 170 -10.24 8.47 5.25
CA SER A 170 -10.30 9.94 5.16
C SER A 170 -10.42 10.43 3.72
N VAL A 171 -9.89 9.68 2.75
CA VAL A 171 -10.15 9.92 1.32
C VAL A 171 -11.51 9.36 0.91
N LYS A 172 -11.78 8.08 1.24
CA LYS A 172 -12.98 7.36 0.78
C LYS A 172 -14.29 8.06 1.15
N GLN A 173 -14.38 8.65 2.34
CA GLN A 173 -15.59 9.36 2.77
C GLN A 173 -15.98 10.53 1.85
N TYR A 174 -15.02 11.13 1.13
CA TYR A 174 -15.24 12.25 0.22
C TYR A 174 -15.41 11.82 -1.23
N VAL A 175 -14.76 10.74 -1.65
CA VAL A 175 -14.92 10.20 -3.02
C VAL A 175 -16.29 9.54 -3.18
N GLY A 176 -16.80 8.92 -2.11
CA GLY A 176 -18.11 8.30 -2.08
C GLY A 176 -18.05 6.80 -1.76
N PRO A 177 -19.02 6.27 -0.98
CA PRO A 177 -19.04 4.86 -0.58
C PRO A 177 -19.33 3.89 -1.73
N GLU A 178 -19.84 4.37 -2.86
CA GLU A 178 -20.17 3.58 -4.06
C GLU A 178 -18.94 3.14 -4.86
N GLN A 179 -17.78 3.76 -4.62
CA GLN A 179 -16.54 3.40 -5.27
C GLN A 179 -16.12 1.98 -4.89
N ARG A 180 -15.74 1.18 -5.89
CA ARG A 180 -15.32 -0.22 -5.72
C ARG A 180 -13.86 -0.31 -5.29
N ILE A 181 -13.54 0.35 -4.18
CA ILE A 181 -12.20 0.37 -3.58
C ILE A 181 -12.30 0.17 -2.08
N ASP A 182 -11.52 -0.75 -1.54
CA ASP A 182 -11.56 -1.10 -0.12
C ASP A 182 -10.15 -1.40 0.40
N LEU A 183 -9.88 -1.02 1.66
CA LEU A 183 -8.65 -1.39 2.38
C LEU A 183 -9.03 -2.32 3.53
N LEU A 184 -8.44 -3.51 3.56
CA LEU A 184 -8.71 -4.52 4.58
C LEU A 184 -7.57 -4.60 5.61
N PRO A 185 -7.86 -4.58 6.91
CA PRO A 185 -6.86 -4.65 7.97
C PRO A 185 -6.36 -6.08 8.21
N VAL A 186 -5.95 -6.77 7.15
CA VAL A 186 -5.54 -8.19 7.13
C VAL A 186 -4.13 -8.34 6.54
N ARG A 187 -3.50 -9.50 6.78
CA ARG A 187 -2.19 -9.84 6.21
C ARG A 187 -2.34 -10.71 4.96
N ALA A 188 -1.31 -10.75 4.13
CA ALA A 188 -1.30 -11.59 2.93
C ALA A 188 -1.48 -13.08 3.27
N GLU A 189 -0.77 -13.57 4.29
CA GLU A 189 -0.89 -14.96 4.77
C GLU A 189 -2.26 -15.29 5.37
N ASP A 190 -3.06 -14.27 5.70
CA ASP A 190 -4.41 -14.41 6.23
C ASP A 190 -5.46 -14.52 5.10
N LEU A 191 -5.07 -14.48 3.82
CA LEU A 191 -5.97 -14.72 2.69
C LEU A 191 -6.24 -16.21 2.48
N PRO A 192 -7.41 -16.60 1.94
CA PRO A 192 -7.66 -17.99 1.58
C PRO A 192 -6.66 -18.49 0.51
N PRO A 193 -6.13 -19.72 0.64
CA PRO A 193 -5.29 -20.30 -0.40
C PRO A 193 -6.09 -20.52 -1.68
N LYS A 194 -5.42 -20.39 -2.84
CA LYS A 194 -6.03 -20.46 -4.17
C LYS A 194 -7.27 -19.57 -4.32
N LEU A 195 -7.14 -18.31 -3.90
CA LEU A 195 -8.21 -17.32 -4.03
C LEU A 195 -8.53 -17.01 -5.49
N GLU A 196 -7.52 -16.92 -6.35
CA GLU A 196 -7.62 -16.79 -7.81
C GLU A 196 -8.64 -15.75 -8.31
N ALA A 197 -8.77 -14.63 -7.58
CA ALA A 197 -9.84 -13.65 -7.77
C ALA A 197 -9.39 -12.36 -8.47
N PHE A 198 -8.08 -12.20 -8.70
CA PHE A 198 -7.49 -10.95 -9.17
C PHE A 198 -6.80 -11.10 -10.54
N ASP A 199 -6.96 -10.07 -11.36
CA ASP A 199 -6.33 -9.94 -12.67
C ASP A 199 -4.91 -9.40 -12.56
N THR A 200 -4.68 -8.53 -11.58
CA THR A 200 -3.36 -7.99 -11.23
C THR A 200 -3.19 -7.98 -9.72
N THR A 201 -1.99 -8.32 -9.23
CA THR A 201 -1.64 -8.26 -7.80
C THR A 201 -0.34 -7.50 -7.65
N PHE A 202 -0.36 -6.46 -6.82
CA PHE A 202 0.80 -5.67 -6.44
C PHE A 202 1.33 -6.16 -5.11
N SER A 203 2.64 -6.18 -4.97
CA SER A 203 3.33 -6.35 -3.70
C SER A 203 4.58 -5.46 -3.70
N MET A 204 4.46 -4.25 -3.15
CA MET A 204 5.51 -3.24 -3.22
C MET A 204 6.03 -2.91 -1.83
N GLY A 205 7.27 -3.28 -1.54
CA GLY A 205 7.92 -3.03 -0.26
C GLY A 205 7.59 -4.05 0.83
N VAL A 206 7.18 -5.27 0.45
CA VAL A 206 6.75 -6.31 1.41
C VAL A 206 7.74 -7.47 1.49
N LEU A 207 8.30 -7.94 0.37
CA LEU A 207 9.07 -9.20 0.32
C LEU A 207 10.24 -9.22 1.31
N TYR A 208 10.99 -8.13 1.45
CA TYR A 208 12.13 -8.05 2.37
C TYR A 208 11.74 -8.15 3.86
N HIS A 209 10.45 -8.01 4.21
CA HIS A 209 9.93 -8.26 5.55
C HIS A 209 9.46 -9.70 5.79
N ARG A 210 9.49 -10.56 4.77
CA ARG A 210 9.00 -11.94 4.83
C ARG A 210 10.13 -12.90 5.21
N ARG A 211 9.88 -13.71 6.23
CA ARG A 211 10.79 -14.79 6.67
C ARG A 211 10.98 -15.88 5.62
N SER A 212 9.96 -16.12 4.81
CA SER A 212 10.00 -17.08 3.71
C SER A 212 9.62 -16.35 2.42
N PRO A 213 10.61 -15.89 1.63
CA PRO A 213 10.33 -15.14 0.41
C PRO A 213 9.61 -16.00 -0.63
N LEU A 214 9.91 -17.30 -0.71
CA LEU A 214 9.26 -18.21 -1.66
C LEU A 214 7.80 -18.47 -1.29
N ASP A 215 7.47 -18.62 -0.01
CA ASP A 215 6.07 -18.76 0.42
C ASP A 215 5.30 -17.49 0.11
N HIS A 216 5.88 -16.30 0.32
CA HIS A 216 5.25 -15.03 -0.07
C HIS A 216 4.95 -14.99 -1.57
N LEU A 217 5.88 -15.40 -2.43
CA LEU A 217 5.63 -15.46 -3.88
C LEU A 217 4.51 -16.44 -4.24
N LEU A 218 4.43 -17.59 -3.55
CA LEU A 218 3.34 -18.56 -3.73
C LEU A 218 2.00 -18.00 -3.22
N GLU A 219 1.98 -17.31 -2.08
CA GLU A 219 0.81 -16.61 -1.55
C GLU A 219 0.30 -15.58 -2.58
N LEU A 220 1.18 -14.76 -3.16
CA LEU A 220 0.82 -13.81 -4.22
C LEU A 220 0.25 -14.52 -5.45
N LYS A 221 0.87 -15.62 -5.89
CA LYS A 221 0.39 -16.41 -7.03
C LYS A 221 -1.01 -17.02 -6.79
N ASP A 222 -1.30 -17.40 -5.55
CA ASP A 222 -2.59 -17.97 -5.16
C ASP A 222 -3.72 -16.92 -5.22
N THR A 223 -3.41 -15.63 -5.20
CA THR A 223 -4.40 -14.56 -5.36
C THR A 223 -4.81 -14.30 -6.81
N LEU A 224 -3.90 -14.57 -7.76
CA LEU A 224 -4.07 -14.28 -9.18
C LEU A 224 -4.91 -15.35 -9.88
N ARG A 225 -5.74 -14.96 -10.83
CA ARG A 225 -6.34 -15.92 -11.79
C ARG A 225 -5.28 -16.42 -12.80
N PRO A 226 -5.50 -17.54 -13.51
CA PRO A 226 -4.67 -17.91 -14.66
C PRO A 226 -4.58 -16.77 -15.68
N GLY A 227 -3.38 -16.46 -16.16
CA GLY A 227 -3.10 -15.30 -17.01
C GLY A 227 -3.06 -13.96 -16.27
N GLY A 228 -3.09 -13.96 -14.94
CA GLY A 228 -2.99 -12.76 -14.11
C GLY A 228 -1.57 -12.21 -14.02
N GLU A 229 -1.45 -10.91 -13.74
CA GLU A 229 -0.19 -10.16 -13.69
C GLU A 229 0.26 -9.92 -12.24
N LEU A 230 1.50 -10.25 -11.92
CA LEU A 230 2.18 -9.86 -10.69
C LEU A 230 3.02 -8.61 -10.94
N VAL A 231 2.90 -7.63 -10.05
CA VAL A 231 3.79 -6.47 -9.95
C VAL A 231 4.48 -6.51 -8.58
N LEU A 232 5.78 -6.81 -8.57
CA LEU A 232 6.56 -7.01 -7.36
C LEU A 232 7.64 -5.93 -7.25
N GLU A 233 7.68 -5.20 -6.15
CA GLU A 233 8.77 -4.28 -5.83
C GLU A 233 9.37 -4.60 -4.45
N THR A 234 10.69 -4.63 -4.35
CA THR A 234 11.41 -4.95 -3.12
C THR A 234 12.79 -4.32 -3.11
N LEU A 235 13.41 -4.29 -1.93
CA LEU A 235 14.83 -4.00 -1.78
C LEU A 235 15.67 -5.11 -2.41
N ILE A 236 16.73 -4.71 -3.10
CA ILE A 236 17.71 -5.58 -3.74
C ILE A 236 19.13 -5.23 -3.31
N ALA A 237 20.06 -6.13 -3.59
CA ALA A 237 21.50 -5.88 -3.50
C ALA A 237 22.21 -6.35 -4.77
N ASP A 238 23.22 -5.61 -5.23
CA ASP A 238 23.96 -5.99 -6.42
C ASP A 238 24.74 -7.29 -6.20
N GLY A 239 24.69 -8.21 -7.17
CA GLY A 239 25.37 -9.49 -7.11
C GLY A 239 24.91 -10.44 -8.21
N PRO A 240 25.62 -11.57 -8.41
CA PRO A 240 25.24 -12.55 -9.41
C PRO A 240 23.95 -13.28 -9.05
N GLU A 241 23.40 -14.04 -9.98
CA GLU A 241 22.33 -15.00 -9.70
C GLU A 241 22.73 -15.96 -8.56
N GLY A 242 21.84 -16.15 -7.58
CA GLY A 242 22.09 -16.87 -6.33
C GLY A 242 22.53 -15.98 -5.16
N TYR A 243 22.89 -14.72 -5.40
CA TYR A 243 23.22 -13.78 -4.34
C TYR A 243 21.98 -13.17 -3.67
N SER A 244 22.00 -13.12 -2.34
CA SER A 244 21.05 -12.36 -1.53
C SER A 244 21.75 -11.86 -0.27
N LEU A 245 21.64 -10.56 0.00
CA LEU A 245 22.06 -9.99 1.26
C LEU A 245 20.99 -10.30 2.33
N MET A 246 21.45 -10.78 3.49
CA MET A 246 20.65 -10.88 4.71
C MET A 246 21.38 -10.11 5.81
N PRO A 247 20.84 -9.00 6.31
CA PRO A 247 21.50 -8.23 7.36
C PRO A 247 21.57 -9.03 8.65
N GLU A 248 22.59 -8.76 9.47
CA GLU A 248 22.79 -9.45 10.76
C GLU A 248 21.67 -9.15 11.78
N ASP A 249 21.20 -7.90 11.84
CA ASP A 249 20.08 -7.47 12.69
C ASP A 249 19.24 -6.39 12.00
N ARG A 250 19.88 -5.29 11.62
CA ARG A 250 19.21 -4.12 11.02
C ARG A 250 19.76 -3.80 9.64
N TYR A 251 18.89 -3.22 8.83
CA TYR A 251 19.24 -2.64 7.54
C TYR A 251 18.56 -1.27 7.42
N GLY A 252 19.33 -0.18 7.38
CA GLY A 252 18.79 1.17 7.35
C GLY A 252 17.88 1.45 8.55
N ARG A 253 18.36 1.09 9.77
CA ARG A 253 17.64 1.08 11.06
C ARG A 253 16.43 0.15 11.15
N MET A 254 15.90 -0.37 10.04
CA MET A 254 14.74 -1.26 10.04
C MET A 254 15.06 -2.59 10.72
N ARG A 255 14.14 -3.04 11.57
CA ARG A 255 14.13 -4.42 12.10
C ARG A 255 13.37 -5.33 11.13
N ASN A 256 13.54 -6.64 11.30
CA ASN A 256 12.80 -7.66 10.54
C ASN A 256 12.99 -7.51 9.02
N VAL A 257 14.21 -7.21 8.60
CA VAL A 257 14.63 -7.26 7.20
C VAL A 257 15.36 -8.57 6.99
N TRP A 258 14.91 -9.38 6.02
CA TRP A 258 15.39 -10.75 5.84
C TRP A 258 16.20 -10.93 4.56
N PHE A 259 15.60 -10.71 3.39
CA PHE A 259 16.24 -11.03 2.11
C PHE A 259 16.22 -9.85 1.15
N LEU A 260 17.40 -9.42 0.71
CA LEU A 260 17.64 -8.47 -0.38
C LEU A 260 18.34 -9.24 -1.52
N PRO A 261 17.58 -9.91 -2.40
CA PRO A 261 18.16 -10.66 -3.51
C PRO A 261 18.78 -9.74 -4.56
N SER A 262 19.72 -10.26 -5.36
CA SER A 262 20.01 -9.65 -6.65
C SER A 262 18.83 -9.78 -7.61
N CYS A 263 18.78 -8.94 -8.65
CA CYS A 263 17.73 -9.01 -9.67
C CYS A 263 17.62 -10.41 -10.28
N ASP A 264 18.73 -11.01 -10.71
CA ASP A 264 18.73 -12.35 -11.31
C ASP A 264 18.27 -13.43 -10.33
N THR A 265 18.63 -13.30 -9.04
CA THR A 265 18.12 -14.19 -7.98
C THR A 265 16.62 -14.08 -7.82
N LEU A 266 16.07 -12.85 -7.84
CA LEU A 266 14.64 -12.62 -7.74
C LEU A 266 13.88 -13.20 -8.95
N LEU A 267 14.42 -13.04 -10.16
CA LEU A 267 13.87 -13.67 -11.37
C LEU A 267 13.88 -15.21 -11.27
N ARG A 268 14.97 -15.80 -10.77
CA ARG A 268 15.04 -17.24 -10.50
C ARG A 268 14.00 -17.68 -9.48
N TRP A 269 13.77 -16.91 -8.41
CA TRP A 269 12.75 -17.24 -7.41
C TRP A 269 11.34 -17.24 -8.01
N LEU A 270 11.03 -16.26 -8.85
CA LEU A 270 9.76 -16.19 -9.58
C LEU A 270 9.57 -17.39 -10.53
N ASP A 271 10.60 -17.76 -11.30
CA ASP A 271 10.53 -18.94 -12.17
C ASP A 271 10.30 -20.23 -11.36
N ARG A 272 11.02 -20.39 -10.25
CA ARG A 272 10.92 -21.55 -9.35
C ARG A 272 9.58 -21.66 -8.63
N THR A 273 8.90 -20.54 -8.39
CA THR A 273 7.53 -20.48 -7.85
C THR A 273 6.46 -20.55 -8.96
N GLY A 274 6.92 -20.69 -10.20
CA GLY A 274 6.08 -21.01 -11.35
C GLY A 274 5.40 -19.79 -11.97
N PHE A 275 5.92 -18.58 -11.74
CA PHE A 275 5.63 -17.42 -12.58
C PHE A 275 6.40 -17.52 -13.90
N ARG A 276 5.89 -16.84 -14.94
CA ARG A 276 6.51 -16.81 -16.28
C ARG A 276 6.69 -15.38 -16.75
N ASN A 277 7.50 -15.19 -17.79
CA ASN A 277 7.81 -13.89 -18.39
C ASN A 277 8.26 -12.82 -17.38
N ALA A 278 8.89 -13.27 -16.28
CA ALA A 278 9.41 -12.39 -15.24
C ALA A 278 10.50 -11.50 -15.83
N ARG A 279 10.37 -10.18 -15.65
CA ARG A 279 11.32 -9.19 -16.15
C ARG A 279 11.45 -8.03 -15.18
N VAL A 280 12.67 -7.56 -14.98
CA VAL A 280 12.95 -6.33 -14.26
C VAL A 280 12.57 -5.16 -15.17
N VAL A 281 11.73 -4.26 -14.68
CA VAL A 281 11.24 -3.09 -15.44
C VAL A 281 11.78 -1.77 -14.92
N ASP A 282 12.22 -1.74 -13.65
CA ASP A 282 12.84 -0.58 -13.02
C ASP A 282 13.88 -1.05 -11.99
N VAL A 283 15.03 -0.37 -11.93
CA VAL A 283 16.00 -0.48 -10.84
C VAL A 283 16.42 0.92 -10.47
N THR A 284 16.13 1.33 -9.24
CA THR A 284 16.32 2.70 -8.79
C THR A 284 16.93 2.72 -7.38
N GLU A 285 17.97 3.54 -7.21
CA GLU A 285 18.48 3.87 -5.88
C GLU A 285 17.49 4.80 -5.17
N THR A 286 17.16 4.52 -3.92
CA THR A 286 16.27 5.37 -3.15
C THR A 286 17.03 6.62 -2.73
N THR A 287 16.58 7.80 -3.16
CA THR A 287 17.21 9.07 -2.81
C THR A 287 16.51 9.75 -1.63
N THR A 288 17.21 10.67 -0.97
CA THR A 288 16.62 11.53 0.09
C THR A 288 15.63 12.56 -0.46
N GLU A 289 15.50 12.70 -1.77
CA GLU A 289 14.41 13.47 -2.38
C GLU A 289 13.13 12.64 -2.49
N GLU A 290 13.26 11.32 -2.68
CA GLU A 290 12.13 10.39 -2.78
C GLU A 290 11.59 9.97 -1.41
N GLN A 291 12.47 9.75 -0.42
CA GLN A 291 12.11 9.39 0.96
C GLN A 291 12.78 10.35 1.95
N ARG A 292 11.96 11.12 2.69
CA ARG A 292 12.44 12.14 3.63
C ARG A 292 11.39 12.46 4.69
N SER A 293 11.85 13.00 5.81
CA SER A 293 10.96 13.61 6.79
C SER A 293 10.27 14.84 6.20
N THR A 294 9.02 15.05 6.58
CA THR A 294 8.19 16.18 6.16
C THR A 294 7.40 16.69 7.35
N ASP A 295 6.64 17.77 7.17
CA ASP A 295 5.72 18.24 8.19
C ASP A 295 4.63 17.20 8.56
N TRP A 296 4.31 16.29 7.63
CA TRP A 296 3.33 15.21 7.83
C TRP A 296 3.96 13.87 8.27
N MET A 297 5.29 13.78 8.28
CA MET A 297 6.07 12.66 8.81
C MET A 297 7.34 13.15 9.51
N GLN A 298 7.21 13.47 10.79
CA GLN A 298 8.25 14.15 11.59
C GLN A 298 9.24 13.19 12.29
N PHE A 299 9.16 11.88 12.02
CA PHE A 299 10.09 10.90 12.56
C PHE A 299 11.33 10.76 11.67
N GLN A 300 12.29 9.95 12.11
CA GLN A 300 13.47 9.62 11.30
C GLN A 300 13.08 9.03 9.94
N SER A 301 13.84 9.38 8.91
CA SER A 301 13.67 8.93 7.53
C SER A 301 15.00 8.57 6.88
N LEU A 302 15.06 8.46 5.55
CA LEU A 302 16.19 7.88 4.83
C LEU A 302 17.53 8.52 5.18
N GLN A 303 17.59 9.85 5.32
CA GLN A 303 18.83 10.55 5.69
C GLN A 303 19.40 10.05 7.03
N ASP A 304 18.56 9.69 8.00
CA ASP A 304 18.97 9.14 9.29
C ASP A 304 19.41 7.66 9.22
N PHE A 305 19.12 7.02 8.10
CA PHE A 305 19.35 5.59 7.85
C PHE A 305 20.60 5.34 6.99
N LEU A 306 21.17 6.39 6.39
CA LEU A 306 22.40 6.35 5.59
C LEU A 306 23.62 6.72 6.44
N ASP A 307 24.78 6.17 6.07
CA ASP A 307 26.06 6.55 6.68
C ASP A 307 26.33 8.05 6.41
N PRO A 308 26.58 8.86 7.46
CA PRO A 308 26.78 10.30 7.32
C PRO A 308 28.05 10.67 6.54
N ASP A 309 29.04 9.77 6.51
CA ASP A 309 30.32 9.99 5.80
C ASP A 309 30.30 9.36 4.39
N ASP A 310 29.43 8.38 4.14
CA ASP A 310 29.25 7.72 2.83
C ASP A 310 27.77 7.39 2.55
N PRO A 311 26.99 8.33 1.97
CA PRO A 311 25.56 8.15 1.71
C PRO A 311 25.20 7.02 0.74
N THR A 312 26.20 6.37 0.10
CA THR A 312 25.99 5.15 -0.69
C THR A 312 25.77 3.91 0.17
N LYS A 313 25.94 4.02 1.50
CA LYS A 313 25.77 2.95 2.48
C LYS A 313 24.71 3.28 3.53
N THR A 314 24.16 2.24 4.15
CA THR A 314 23.36 2.38 5.37
C THR A 314 24.26 2.69 6.57
N VAL A 315 23.70 3.22 7.66
CA VAL A 315 24.42 3.45 8.93
C VAL A 315 25.05 2.20 9.54
N GLU A 316 24.62 1.00 9.13
CA GLU A 316 25.20 -0.27 9.54
C GLU A 316 26.34 -0.74 8.61
N GLY A 317 26.65 -0.01 7.54
CA GLY A 317 27.73 -0.30 6.59
C GLY A 317 27.32 -1.17 5.39
N TYR A 318 26.03 -1.51 5.24
CA TYR A 318 25.52 -2.22 4.06
C TYR A 318 25.38 -1.28 2.86
N PRO A 319 25.25 -1.79 1.61
CA PRO A 319 24.86 -0.97 0.48
C PRO A 319 23.53 -0.23 0.74
N GLY A 320 23.45 1.02 0.33
CA GLY A 320 22.28 1.87 0.49
C GLY A 320 21.02 1.30 -0.21
N PRO A 321 19.81 1.75 0.18
CA PRO A 321 18.57 1.17 -0.30
C PRO A 321 18.40 1.28 -1.83
N LYS A 322 18.49 0.14 -2.51
CA LYS A 322 18.20 0.00 -3.94
C LYS A 322 16.96 -0.85 -4.14
N ARG A 323 16.10 -0.46 -5.06
CA ARG A 323 14.80 -1.09 -5.31
C ARG A 323 14.71 -1.58 -6.74
N ALA A 324 14.12 -2.75 -6.92
CA ALA A 324 13.79 -3.27 -8.23
C ALA A 324 12.29 -3.54 -8.32
N THR A 325 11.69 -3.19 -9.46
CA THR A 325 10.33 -3.60 -9.82
C THR A 325 10.40 -4.69 -10.89
N VAL A 326 9.67 -5.77 -10.66
CA VAL A 326 9.55 -6.92 -11.54
C VAL A 326 8.09 -7.14 -11.91
N ILE A 327 7.84 -7.42 -13.19
CA ILE A 327 6.52 -7.87 -13.67
C ILE A 327 6.64 -9.31 -14.12
N ALA A 328 5.66 -10.13 -13.74
CA ALA A 328 5.60 -11.54 -14.12
C ALA A 328 4.15 -12.02 -14.28
N ASP A 329 3.95 -13.12 -15.00
CA ASP A 329 2.62 -13.66 -15.29
C ASP A 329 2.38 -14.96 -14.53
N LYS A 330 1.16 -15.16 -14.02
CA LYS A 330 0.68 -16.48 -13.61
C LYS A 330 0.24 -17.25 -14.86
N PRO A 331 0.86 -18.40 -15.17
CA PRO A 331 0.51 -19.19 -16.36
C PRO A 331 -0.90 -19.79 -16.29
#